data_AF-A0A119MMU6-F1
#
_entry.id   AF-A0A119MMU6-F1
#
_cell.length_a   1.000
_cell.length_b   1.000
_cell.length_c   1.000
_cell.angle_alpha   90.00
_cell.angle_beta   90.00
_cell.angle_gamma   90.00
#
_symmetry.space_group_name_H-M   'P 1'
#
loop_
_entity.id
_entity.type
_entity.pdbx_description
1 polymer ?
#
loop_
_entity_poly.entity_id
_entity_poly.type
_entity_poly.pdbx_seq_one_letter_code
_entity_poly.pdbx_strand_id
1 'polypeptide(L)'
;MAPFPTPVAAAATDADALTDPQRALLARLQAYTPDAPDAPLPYSRRLAEAEHWPYAHALAVIDEYKRFAFLAQAAGHPVTPSHAVDAAWHLHLQYTREYWSVFCAGVLRAPLHHVPGAGAPDEAAKYEQQYRQTLDSYRRLFGCEPPAAIWPRPAAEPADAPAQRAGPSRAARARGWRRVAKFAWPAAAISVAATCASASDFNVLDLPGPEFLAFYVPLCIAALLLIAGLQWIEYRYRAWGTRARESSPDLSAEEAAYLAGGGSRMAQVATLSLVHGGAIELVHQANGWRVRIGDPQHAGAYGADWEWLRKQLGGETSYHAFRQHLAWREGHCELALRRKGWLWAPGEMRAAWMAARAILLLVLGAGAVKLAIGLSRGRPVLLLMIFMAAFMAAYHFVVGRLPGIGCGGVTHGGQAALDAHRNERQGDRATPDGLLWTAALFGAGALAGTVWAEHMGALMAPPPVVAAKTGGSSGSSDSDAGDNSSSSSCGASSACSSSSSCSSSSCGGCSSS
;
A
#
# COMPACT_ATOMS: atom_id res chain seq x y z
N MET A 1 -49.55 -22.43 63.51
CA MET A 1 -48.35 -21.81 64.10
C MET A 1 -48.16 -20.47 63.39
N ALA A 2 -48.34 -19.36 64.10
CA ALA A 2 -48.02 -18.02 63.59
C ALA A 2 -46.48 -17.83 63.50
N PRO A 3 -45.98 -16.67 63.07
CA PRO A 3 -45.91 -16.11 61.72
C PRO A 3 -44.44 -16.07 61.20
N PHE A 4 -44.25 -15.81 59.90
CA PHE A 4 -42.93 -15.58 59.33
C PHE A 4 -42.35 -14.22 59.76
N PRO A 5 -41.05 -14.14 60.10
CA PRO A 5 -40.40 -12.88 60.42
C PRO A 5 -40.00 -12.15 59.14
N THR A 6 -40.23 -10.84 59.13
CA THR A 6 -39.39 -9.84 58.44
C THR A 6 -38.82 -8.92 59.53
N PRO A 7 -37.83 -8.02 59.30
CA PRO A 7 -37.14 -7.67 58.06
C PRO A 7 -35.59 -7.56 58.20
N VAL A 8 -34.85 -7.56 57.10
CA VAL A 8 -33.70 -6.65 56.93
C VAL A 8 -33.69 -6.16 55.49
N ALA A 9 -33.86 -4.85 55.34
CA ALA A 9 -33.64 -4.13 54.11
C ALA A 9 -32.17 -4.26 53.68
N ALA A 10 -31.95 -4.88 52.52
CA ALA A 10 -30.77 -4.64 51.71
C ALA A 10 -31.29 -4.17 50.35
N ALA A 11 -31.00 -2.91 50.02
CA ALA A 11 -31.34 -2.30 48.75
C ALA A 11 -30.77 -3.14 47.59
N ALA A 12 -31.63 -3.88 46.90
CA ALA A 12 -31.34 -4.44 45.59
C ALA A 12 -31.58 -3.32 44.56
N THR A 13 -30.50 -2.88 43.94
CA THR A 13 -30.39 -1.81 42.96
C THR A 13 -31.30 -2.00 41.73
N ASP A 14 -32.17 -1.02 41.46
CA ASP A 14 -32.99 -0.79 40.25
C ASP A 14 -32.17 -0.49 38.96
N ALA A 15 -30.99 -1.06 38.79
CA ALA A 15 -30.00 -0.54 37.83
C ALA A 15 -30.00 -1.15 36.41
N ASP A 16 -30.85 -2.14 36.06
CA ASP A 16 -30.73 -2.86 34.76
C ASP A 16 -32.05 -3.04 33.96
N ALA A 17 -33.12 -2.30 34.28
CA ALA A 17 -34.37 -2.38 33.52
C ALA A 17 -34.43 -1.34 32.38
N LEU A 18 -34.77 -1.77 31.16
CA LEU A 18 -35.07 -0.86 30.04
C LEU A 18 -36.18 0.12 30.42
N THR A 19 -35.96 1.41 30.15
CA THR A 19 -36.94 2.47 30.38
C THR A 19 -38.18 2.31 29.47
N ASP A 20 -39.32 2.90 29.84
CA ASP A 20 -40.55 2.84 29.02
C ASP A 20 -40.35 3.31 27.57
N PRO A 21 -39.62 4.42 27.29
CA PRO A 21 -39.32 4.83 25.93
C PRO A 21 -38.46 3.81 25.17
N GLN A 22 -37.48 3.20 25.83
CA GLN A 22 -36.64 2.15 25.24
C GLN A 22 -37.48 0.90 24.91
N ARG A 23 -38.36 0.46 25.81
CA ARG A 23 -39.27 -0.67 25.56
C ARG A 23 -40.20 -0.39 24.37
N ALA A 24 -40.75 0.82 24.28
CA ALA A 24 -41.59 1.22 23.15
C ALA A 24 -40.81 1.28 21.82
N LEU A 25 -39.56 1.75 21.82
CA LEU A 25 -38.70 1.75 20.64
C LEU A 25 -38.39 0.32 20.18
N LEU A 26 -38.01 -0.56 21.12
CA LEU A 26 -37.70 -1.96 20.83
C LEU A 26 -38.91 -2.68 20.21
N ALA A 27 -40.12 -2.46 20.73
CA ALA A 27 -41.35 -3.02 20.18
C ALA A 27 -41.63 -2.57 18.74
N ARG A 28 -41.40 -1.28 18.43
CA ARG A 28 -41.53 -0.77 17.04
C ARG A 28 -40.52 -1.42 16.10
N LEU A 29 -39.26 -1.56 16.54
CA LEU A 29 -38.21 -2.21 15.75
C LEU A 29 -38.49 -3.69 15.50
N GLN A 30 -39.01 -4.40 16.50
CA GLN A 30 -39.41 -5.82 16.35
C GLN A 30 -40.58 -6.00 15.37
N ALA A 31 -41.56 -5.09 15.40
CA ALA A 31 -42.69 -5.12 14.47
C ALA A 31 -42.33 -4.67 13.04
N TYR A 32 -41.22 -3.95 12.87
CA TYR A 32 -40.78 -3.43 11.58
C TYR A 32 -40.14 -4.51 10.70
N THR A 33 -40.44 -4.47 9.40
CA THR A 33 -39.75 -5.23 8.36
C THR A 33 -39.34 -4.31 7.21
N PRO A 34 -38.08 -4.36 6.74
CA PRO A 34 -37.65 -3.65 5.53
C PRO A 34 -38.13 -4.33 4.24
N ASP A 35 -38.67 -5.55 4.34
CA ASP A 35 -39.21 -6.27 3.18
C ASP A 35 -40.60 -5.74 2.82
N ALA A 36 -40.72 -5.13 1.65
CA ALA A 36 -42.02 -4.79 1.09
C ALA A 36 -42.73 -6.07 0.58
N PRO A 37 -43.98 -6.33 1.00
CA PRO A 37 -44.68 -7.59 0.71
C PRO A 37 -44.90 -7.83 -0.79
N ASP A 38 -45.04 -6.76 -1.57
CA ASP A 38 -45.31 -6.83 -3.01
C ASP A 38 -44.04 -6.68 -3.88
N ALA A 39 -42.85 -6.62 -3.27
CA ALA A 39 -41.61 -6.46 -4.01
C ALA A 39 -41.20 -7.78 -4.70
N PRO A 40 -40.95 -7.79 -6.02
CA PRO A 40 -40.47 -8.99 -6.73
C PRO A 40 -39.15 -9.55 -6.18
N LEU A 41 -38.31 -8.66 -5.65
CA LEU A 41 -37.07 -9.01 -4.97
C LEU A 41 -36.96 -8.20 -3.67
N PRO A 42 -37.36 -8.78 -2.51
CA PRO A 42 -37.40 -8.08 -1.23
C PRO A 42 -35.99 -7.77 -0.71
N TYR A 43 -35.91 -6.81 0.21
CA TYR A 43 -34.66 -6.30 0.75
C TYR A 43 -33.76 -7.42 1.32
N SER A 44 -34.34 -8.37 2.05
CA SER A 44 -33.63 -9.52 2.64
C SER A 44 -32.97 -10.43 1.60
N ARG A 45 -33.61 -10.59 0.43
CA ARG A 45 -33.05 -11.38 -0.69
C ARG A 45 -31.92 -10.62 -1.37
N ARG A 46 -32.08 -9.31 -1.58
CA ARG A 46 -31.01 -8.47 -2.14
C ARG A 46 -29.78 -8.43 -1.24
N LEU A 47 -29.99 -8.36 0.08
CA LEU A 47 -28.88 -8.41 1.04
C LEU A 47 -28.12 -9.73 0.93
N ALA A 48 -28.84 -10.85 0.86
CA ALA A 48 -28.23 -12.17 0.69
C ALA A 48 -27.44 -12.28 -0.63
N GLU A 49 -27.98 -11.77 -1.74
CA GLU A 49 -27.30 -11.79 -3.04
C GLU A 49 -26.07 -10.87 -3.08
N ALA A 50 -26.17 -9.65 -2.55
CA ALA A 50 -25.08 -8.68 -2.56
C ALA A 50 -23.86 -9.15 -1.74
N GLU A 51 -24.12 -9.70 -0.54
CA GLU A 51 -23.09 -10.15 0.38
C GLU A 51 -22.72 -11.63 0.20
N HIS A 52 -23.33 -12.32 -0.77
CA HIS A 52 -23.15 -13.75 -1.02
C HIS A 52 -23.42 -14.62 0.21
N TRP A 53 -24.44 -14.25 0.99
CA TRP A 53 -24.82 -14.95 2.22
C TRP A 53 -25.96 -15.95 2.01
N PRO A 54 -25.99 -17.06 2.78
CA PRO A 54 -27.19 -17.86 2.90
C PRO A 54 -28.37 -16.98 3.37
N TYR A 55 -29.55 -17.20 2.79
CA TYR A 55 -30.72 -16.36 3.10
C TYR A 55 -31.06 -16.28 4.60
N ALA A 56 -30.92 -17.41 5.31
CA ALA A 56 -31.12 -17.46 6.76
C ALA A 56 -30.13 -16.57 7.54
N HIS A 57 -28.89 -16.45 7.05
CA HIS A 57 -27.89 -15.57 7.67
C HIS A 57 -28.25 -14.10 7.44
N ALA A 58 -28.69 -13.73 6.23
CA ALA A 58 -29.15 -12.38 5.94
C ALA A 58 -30.33 -11.96 6.85
N LEU A 59 -31.30 -12.85 7.08
CA LEU A 59 -32.39 -12.59 8.04
C LEU A 59 -31.86 -12.35 9.46
N ALA A 60 -30.92 -13.16 9.93
CA ALA A 60 -30.30 -12.98 11.24
C ALA A 60 -29.54 -11.65 11.35
N VAL A 61 -28.83 -11.24 10.30
CA VAL A 61 -28.15 -9.93 10.23
C VAL A 61 -29.14 -8.78 10.26
N ILE A 62 -30.32 -8.91 9.62
CA ILE A 62 -31.37 -7.89 9.66
C ILE A 62 -31.90 -7.69 11.09
N ASP A 63 -32.06 -8.76 11.84
CA ASP A 63 -32.47 -8.65 13.24
C ASP A 63 -31.40 -8.00 14.12
N GLU A 64 -30.12 -8.31 13.88
CA GLU A 64 -29.01 -7.62 14.55
C GLU A 64 -28.87 -6.15 14.12
N TYR A 65 -29.19 -5.82 12.88
CA TYR A 65 -29.25 -4.44 12.39
C TYR A 65 -30.34 -3.63 13.13
N LYS A 66 -31.52 -4.21 13.36
CA LYS A 66 -32.55 -3.58 14.20
C LYS A 66 -32.06 -3.37 15.63
N ARG A 67 -31.32 -4.33 16.20
CA ARG A 67 -30.70 -4.18 17.54
C ARG A 67 -29.63 -3.09 17.56
N PHE A 68 -28.83 -2.96 16.51
CA PHE A 68 -27.88 -1.85 16.37
C PHE A 68 -28.59 -0.49 16.30
N ALA A 69 -29.67 -0.39 15.53
CA ALA A 69 -30.46 0.84 15.45
C ALA A 69 -31.08 1.22 16.81
N PHE A 70 -31.47 0.23 17.61
CA PHE A 70 -31.86 0.45 19.01
C PHE A 70 -30.68 0.99 19.85
N LEU A 71 -29.50 0.36 19.77
CA LEU A 71 -28.30 0.81 20.50
C LEU A 71 -27.90 2.24 20.14
N ALA A 72 -28.03 2.63 18.87
CA ALA A 72 -27.73 3.98 18.41
C ALA A 72 -28.58 5.06 19.10
N GLN A 73 -29.79 4.72 19.56
CA GLN A 73 -30.67 5.63 20.29
C GLN A 73 -30.60 5.47 21.81
N ALA A 74 -30.24 4.27 22.30
CA ALA A 74 -30.35 3.91 23.71
C ALA A 74 -29.02 3.94 24.48
N ALA A 75 -27.86 3.81 23.81
CA ALA A 75 -26.57 3.62 24.47
C ALA A 75 -26.00 4.88 25.14
N GLY A 76 -26.49 6.07 24.78
CA GLY A 76 -26.02 7.35 25.33
C GLY A 76 -24.63 7.79 24.83
N HIS A 77 -24.04 7.03 23.93
CA HIS A 77 -22.80 7.34 23.23
C HIS A 77 -22.94 6.93 21.76
N PRO A 78 -22.13 7.49 20.84
CA PRO A 78 -22.16 7.01 19.47
C PRO A 78 -21.66 5.55 19.42
N VAL A 79 -22.24 4.74 18.56
CA VAL A 79 -22.01 3.28 18.46
C VAL A 79 -21.39 2.92 17.12
N THR A 80 -20.67 1.80 17.08
CA THR A 80 -20.03 1.26 15.86
C THR A 80 -20.62 -0.12 15.56
N PRO A 81 -21.19 -0.35 14.37
CA PRO A 81 -21.72 -1.67 13.98
C PRO A 81 -20.59 -2.67 13.71
N SER A 82 -20.91 -3.96 13.65
CA SER A 82 -20.02 -4.94 13.02
C SER A 82 -20.09 -4.81 11.49
N HIS A 83 -19.12 -5.40 10.77
CA HIS A 83 -19.12 -5.36 9.31
C HIS A 83 -20.42 -5.89 8.68
N ALA A 84 -20.96 -7.00 9.19
CA ALA A 84 -22.19 -7.58 8.66
C ALA A 84 -23.41 -6.65 8.89
N VAL A 85 -23.49 -6.03 10.07
CA VAL A 85 -24.56 -5.08 10.40
C VAL A 85 -24.42 -3.77 9.62
N ASP A 86 -23.19 -3.32 9.38
CA ASP A 86 -22.89 -2.14 8.57
C ASP A 86 -23.30 -2.35 7.11
N ALA A 87 -23.02 -3.52 6.54
CA ALA A 87 -23.45 -3.88 5.18
C ALA A 87 -24.99 -3.84 5.02
N ALA A 88 -25.73 -4.39 5.99
CA ALA A 88 -27.19 -4.27 6.01
C ALA A 88 -27.64 -2.81 6.09
N TRP A 89 -27.03 -2.02 6.97
CA TRP A 89 -27.35 -0.60 7.10
C TRP A 89 -27.04 0.20 5.83
N HIS A 90 -25.89 -0.03 5.19
CA HIS A 90 -25.50 0.59 3.93
C HIS A 90 -26.48 0.27 2.80
N LEU A 91 -26.89 -1.00 2.68
CA LEU A 91 -27.89 -1.36 1.69
C LEU A 91 -29.22 -0.65 1.97
N HIS A 92 -29.63 -0.53 3.24
CA HIS A 92 -30.87 0.14 3.62
C HIS A 92 -30.86 1.63 3.27
N LEU A 93 -29.71 2.31 3.40
CA LEU A 93 -29.53 3.71 2.98
C LEU A 93 -29.79 3.93 1.48
N GLN A 94 -29.63 2.91 0.65
CA GLN A 94 -29.95 2.99 -0.78
C GLN A 94 -31.47 3.08 -1.04
N TYR A 95 -32.29 2.59 -0.11
CA TYR A 95 -33.76 2.73 -0.14
C TYR A 95 -34.18 4.08 0.44
N THR A 96 -33.58 5.16 -0.06
CA THR A 96 -33.62 6.51 0.53
C THR A 96 -35.00 6.98 1.01
N ARG A 97 -36.06 6.76 0.21
CA ARG A 97 -37.43 7.15 0.59
C ARG A 97 -37.99 6.33 1.74
N GLU A 98 -37.78 5.01 1.70
CA GLU A 98 -38.20 4.08 2.76
C GLU A 98 -37.40 4.41 4.03
N TYR A 99 -36.08 4.47 3.92
CA TYR A 99 -35.17 4.72 5.05
C TYR A 99 -35.50 6.00 5.81
N TRP A 100 -35.70 7.12 5.08
CA TRP A 100 -35.98 8.40 5.73
C TRP A 100 -37.43 8.55 6.18
N SER A 101 -38.39 8.15 5.35
CA SER A 101 -39.82 8.45 5.59
C SER A 101 -40.53 7.41 6.44
N VAL A 102 -40.07 6.16 6.42
CA VAL A 102 -40.68 5.05 7.15
C VAL A 102 -39.81 4.66 8.33
N PHE A 103 -38.57 4.22 8.07
CA PHE A 103 -37.69 3.75 9.14
C PHE A 103 -37.28 4.85 10.12
N CYS A 104 -36.67 5.94 9.65
CA CYS A 104 -36.23 7.03 10.53
C CYS A 104 -37.40 7.81 11.14
N ALA A 105 -38.34 8.29 10.32
CA ALA A 105 -39.45 9.13 10.80
C ALA A 105 -40.52 8.35 11.58
N GLY A 106 -40.84 7.12 11.16
CA GLY A 106 -41.91 6.31 11.76
C GLY A 106 -41.44 5.36 12.86
N VAL A 107 -40.45 4.52 12.54
CA VAL A 107 -40.00 3.42 13.44
C VAL A 107 -39.07 3.96 14.53
N LEU A 108 -37.95 4.57 14.13
CA LEU A 108 -36.99 5.16 15.07
C LEU A 108 -37.53 6.43 15.72
N ARG A 109 -38.28 7.25 14.96
CA ARG A 109 -38.69 8.61 15.32
C ARG A 109 -37.52 9.54 15.63
N ALA A 110 -36.38 9.26 15.01
CA ALA A 110 -35.14 10.00 15.15
C ALA A 110 -34.27 9.75 13.93
N PRO A 111 -33.48 10.74 13.49
CA PRO A 111 -32.55 10.55 12.38
C PRO A 111 -31.43 9.59 12.80
N LEU A 112 -31.06 8.70 11.89
CA LEU A 112 -29.87 7.87 12.02
C LEU A 112 -28.98 8.17 10.80
N HIS A 113 -27.94 8.98 11.01
CA HIS A 113 -27.03 9.38 9.94
C HIS A 113 -25.82 8.45 9.89
N HIS A 114 -25.48 7.99 8.69
CA HIS A 114 -24.21 7.34 8.43
C HIS A 114 -23.17 8.41 8.09
N VAL A 115 -22.06 8.45 8.83
CA VAL A 115 -20.95 9.39 8.61
C VAL A 115 -19.74 8.58 8.15
N PRO A 116 -19.24 8.81 6.91
CA PRO A 116 -18.04 8.11 6.46
C PRO A 116 -16.85 8.50 7.33
N GLY A 117 -15.94 7.56 7.56
CA GLY A 117 -14.69 7.85 8.26
C GLY A 117 -13.91 8.94 7.54
N ALA A 118 -13.37 9.90 8.29
CA ALA A 118 -12.61 11.03 7.74
C ALA A 118 -11.19 10.64 7.28
N GLY A 119 -10.81 9.37 7.44
CA GLY A 119 -9.47 8.86 7.13
C GLY A 119 -8.41 9.32 8.14
N ALA A 120 -8.83 9.73 9.34
CA ALA A 120 -7.93 10.34 10.30
C ALA A 120 -7.02 9.29 10.98
N PRO A 121 -5.80 9.67 11.40
CA PRO A 121 -4.86 8.75 12.02
C PRO A 121 -5.39 8.03 13.27
N ASP A 122 -6.15 8.66 14.15
CA ASP A 122 -6.56 7.97 15.41
C ASP A 122 -7.95 7.33 15.33
N GLU A 123 -8.55 7.36 14.15
CA GLU A 123 -9.93 6.97 13.92
C GLU A 123 -10.17 5.47 14.04
N ALA A 124 -9.23 4.63 13.60
CA ALA A 124 -9.35 3.17 13.73
C ALA A 124 -9.33 2.71 15.20
N ALA A 125 -8.43 3.24 16.02
CA ALA A 125 -8.38 2.91 17.46
C ALA A 125 -9.63 3.43 18.19
N LYS A 126 -10.12 4.61 17.79
CA LYS A 126 -11.39 5.16 18.28
C LYS A 126 -12.56 4.23 17.93
N TYR A 127 -12.68 3.79 16.68
CA TYR A 127 -13.75 2.86 16.27
C TYR A 127 -13.62 1.49 16.92
N GLU A 128 -12.41 1.00 17.14
CA GLU A 128 -12.19 -0.26 17.86
C GLU A 128 -12.63 -0.18 19.33
N GLN A 129 -12.30 0.93 20.01
CA GLN A 129 -12.78 1.19 21.37
C GLN A 129 -14.29 1.39 21.41
N GLN A 130 -14.84 2.13 20.45
CA GLN A 130 -16.28 2.38 20.33
C GLN A 130 -17.06 1.10 20.01
N TYR A 131 -16.49 0.19 19.22
CA TYR A 131 -17.05 -1.13 18.95
C TYR A 131 -17.07 -1.98 20.22
N ARG A 132 -16.00 -1.99 21.03
CA ARG A 132 -16.01 -2.64 22.36
C ARG A 132 -17.12 -2.08 23.26
N GLN A 133 -17.23 -0.76 23.33
CA GLN A 133 -18.31 -0.09 24.09
C GLN A 133 -19.70 -0.43 23.54
N THR A 134 -19.83 -0.63 22.22
CA THR A 134 -21.08 -1.06 21.59
C THR A 134 -21.46 -2.47 22.02
N LEU A 135 -20.50 -3.41 22.06
CA LEU A 135 -20.73 -4.76 22.57
C LEU A 135 -21.05 -4.78 24.08
N ASP A 136 -20.40 -3.92 24.87
CA ASP A 136 -20.74 -3.76 26.29
C ASP A 136 -22.17 -3.22 26.47
N SER A 137 -22.56 -2.20 25.70
CA SER A 137 -23.91 -1.66 25.70
C SER A 137 -24.94 -2.69 25.20
N TYR A 138 -24.59 -3.53 24.24
CA TYR A 138 -25.40 -4.67 23.82
C TYR A 138 -25.68 -5.61 24.99
N ARG A 139 -24.62 -6.05 25.68
CA ARG A 139 -24.76 -6.95 26.84
C ARG A 139 -25.61 -6.35 27.95
N ARG A 140 -25.38 -5.08 28.28
CA ARG A 140 -26.16 -4.38 29.32
C ARG A 140 -27.64 -4.26 28.95
N LEU A 141 -27.95 -3.84 27.72
CA LEU A 141 -29.32 -3.52 27.33
C LEU A 141 -30.16 -4.73 26.90
N PHE A 142 -29.53 -5.81 26.41
CA PHE A 142 -30.23 -7.03 25.99
C PHE A 142 -30.07 -8.21 26.95
N GLY A 143 -29.15 -8.13 27.92
CA GLY A 143 -28.92 -9.20 28.90
C GLY A 143 -28.32 -10.48 28.32
N CYS A 144 -27.83 -10.44 27.07
CA CYS A 144 -27.24 -11.60 26.39
C CYS A 144 -26.00 -11.20 25.57
N GLU A 145 -25.17 -12.20 25.27
CA GLU A 145 -24.05 -12.01 24.36
C GLU A 145 -24.54 -11.86 22.91
N PRO A 146 -24.01 -10.89 22.14
CA PRO A 146 -24.32 -10.78 20.73
C PRO A 146 -23.80 -12.01 19.97
N PRO A 147 -24.52 -12.48 18.92
CA PRO A 147 -24.11 -13.67 18.16
C PRO A 147 -22.73 -13.47 17.51
N ALA A 148 -21.74 -14.28 17.90
CA ALA A 148 -20.34 -14.10 17.46
C ALA A 148 -20.14 -14.20 15.93
N ALA A 149 -21.03 -14.90 15.22
CA ALA A 149 -21.03 -14.99 13.77
C ALA A 149 -21.36 -13.65 13.07
N ILE A 150 -22.10 -12.76 13.75
CA ILE A 150 -22.50 -11.43 13.24
C ILE A 150 -21.73 -10.32 13.94
N TRP A 151 -21.40 -10.51 15.22
CA TRP A 151 -20.63 -9.59 16.06
C TRP A 151 -19.33 -10.27 16.54
N PRO A 152 -18.28 -10.30 15.70
CA PRO A 152 -17.01 -10.91 16.06
C PRO A 152 -16.44 -10.28 17.33
N ARG A 153 -15.91 -11.13 18.23
CA ARG A 153 -15.23 -10.65 19.43
C ARG A 153 -13.93 -9.96 19.04
N PRO A 154 -13.67 -8.74 19.54
CA PRO A 154 -12.35 -8.12 19.43
C PRO A 154 -11.31 -9.08 20.01
N ALA A 155 -10.13 -9.14 19.40
CA ALA A 155 -9.02 -9.91 19.97
C ALA A 155 -8.83 -9.48 21.43
N ALA A 156 -8.78 -10.45 22.34
CA ALA A 156 -8.61 -10.18 23.76
C ALA A 156 -7.34 -9.34 23.94
N GLU A 157 -7.46 -8.23 24.67
CA GLU A 157 -6.26 -7.64 25.26
C GLU A 157 -5.64 -8.72 26.17
N PRO A 158 -4.34 -9.01 26.07
CA PRO A 158 -3.70 -9.96 26.96
C PRO A 158 -3.85 -9.46 28.40
N ALA A 159 -4.79 -10.06 29.14
CA ALA A 159 -5.02 -9.80 30.55
C ALA A 159 -3.79 -10.20 31.37
N ASP A 160 -3.26 -9.24 32.13
CA ASP A 160 -2.41 -9.38 33.30
C ASP A 160 -1.40 -10.55 33.29
N ALA A 161 -0.43 -10.49 32.38
CA ALA A 161 0.88 -11.06 32.67
C ALA A 161 1.64 -10.08 33.59
N PRO A 162 2.24 -10.53 34.71
CA PRO A 162 2.98 -9.65 35.60
C PRO A 162 4.06 -8.92 34.80
N ALA A 163 4.12 -7.61 34.97
CA ALA A 163 4.93 -6.67 34.20
C ALA A 163 6.41 -7.09 34.12
N GLN A 164 6.75 -7.94 33.15
CA GLN A 164 8.07 -7.92 32.57
C GLN A 164 8.14 -6.64 31.75
N ARG A 165 8.95 -5.72 32.26
CA ARG A 165 9.30 -4.42 31.67
C ARG A 165 9.73 -4.60 30.21
N ALA A 166 8.77 -4.68 29.29
CA ALA A 166 9.00 -4.44 27.89
C ALA A 166 9.17 -2.92 27.75
N GLY A 167 10.41 -2.49 27.53
CA GLY A 167 10.74 -1.11 27.21
C GLY A 167 9.87 -0.56 26.06
N PRO A 168 9.86 0.76 25.83
CA PRO A 168 8.91 1.42 24.95
C PRO A 168 8.81 0.70 23.59
N SER A 169 7.61 0.18 23.30
CA SER A 169 7.34 -0.60 22.10
C SER A 169 7.71 0.22 20.86
N ARG A 170 8.28 -0.45 19.84
CA ARG A 170 8.68 0.18 18.55
C ARG A 170 7.55 1.03 17.94
N ALA A 171 6.29 0.75 18.26
CA ALA A 171 5.11 1.52 17.84
C ALA A 171 4.98 2.90 18.53
N ALA A 172 5.26 3.01 19.84
CA ALA A 172 5.29 4.30 20.54
C ALA A 172 6.49 5.16 20.11
N ARG A 173 7.65 4.53 19.88
CA ARG A 173 8.81 5.18 19.24
C ARG A 173 8.46 5.66 17.82
N ALA A 174 7.80 4.86 17.00
CA ALA A 174 7.40 5.26 15.66
C ALA A 174 6.42 6.44 15.66
N ARG A 175 5.50 6.57 16.64
CA ARG A 175 4.59 7.73 16.75
C ARG A 175 5.32 9.03 17.11
N GLY A 176 6.29 8.99 18.01
CA GLY A 176 7.16 10.14 18.32
C GLY A 176 7.99 10.56 17.10
N TRP A 177 8.62 9.57 16.44
CA TRP A 177 9.45 9.80 15.26
C TRP A 177 8.66 10.24 14.03
N ARG A 178 7.37 9.91 13.89
CA ARG A 178 6.48 10.44 12.82
C ARG A 178 6.24 11.94 12.93
N ARG A 179 6.08 12.47 14.16
CA ARG A 179 5.97 13.92 14.38
C ARG A 179 7.31 14.60 14.13
N VAL A 180 8.41 14.01 14.58
CA VAL A 180 9.77 14.51 14.31
C VAL A 180 10.10 14.48 12.81
N ALA A 181 9.76 13.41 12.09
CA ALA A 181 10.04 13.26 10.66
C ALA A 181 9.34 14.33 9.80
N LYS A 182 8.12 14.76 10.19
CA LYS A 182 7.42 15.88 9.52
C LYS A 182 8.18 17.21 9.67
N PHE A 183 8.85 17.42 10.81
CA PHE A 183 9.68 18.60 11.05
C PHE A 183 11.15 18.38 10.67
N ALA A 184 11.57 17.16 10.33
CA ALA A 184 12.97 16.83 10.06
C ALA A 184 13.48 17.50 8.79
N TRP A 185 12.67 17.56 7.72
CA TRP A 185 13.03 18.27 6.49
C TRP A 185 13.21 19.79 6.68
N PRO A 186 12.24 20.53 7.26
CA PRO A 186 12.45 21.96 7.52
C PRO A 186 13.57 22.20 8.54
N ALA A 187 13.70 21.39 9.60
CA ALA A 187 14.81 21.51 10.55
C ALA A 187 16.17 21.26 9.90
N ALA A 188 16.27 20.30 8.98
CA ALA A 188 17.49 20.03 8.22
C ALA A 188 17.85 21.18 7.27
N ALA A 189 16.86 21.75 6.56
CA ALA A 189 17.08 22.93 5.74
C ALA A 189 17.52 24.14 6.57
N ILE A 190 16.91 24.36 7.74
CA ILE A 190 17.31 25.41 8.69
C ILE A 190 18.72 25.15 9.24
N SER A 191 19.06 23.90 9.57
CA SER A 191 20.40 23.54 10.02
C SER A 191 21.45 23.79 8.94
N VAL A 192 21.19 23.45 7.68
CA VAL A 192 22.09 23.74 6.56
C VAL A 192 22.22 25.25 6.37
N ALA A 193 21.11 25.99 6.44
CA ALA A 193 21.13 27.46 6.36
C ALA A 193 21.95 28.09 7.49
N ALA A 194 21.81 27.59 8.72
CA ALA A 194 22.60 28.01 9.87
C ALA A 194 24.09 27.68 9.71
N THR A 195 24.43 26.50 9.18
CA THR A 195 25.82 26.16 8.86
C THR A 195 26.39 27.10 7.79
N CYS A 196 25.63 27.42 6.74
CA CYS A 196 26.04 28.38 5.72
C CYS A 196 26.19 29.82 6.28
N ALA A 197 25.30 30.24 7.19
CA ALA A 197 25.38 31.55 7.83
C ALA A 197 26.54 31.65 8.83
N SER A 198 26.78 30.61 9.63
CA SER A 198 27.94 30.55 10.51
C SER A 198 29.25 30.54 9.72
N ALA A 199 29.26 29.95 8.51
CA ALA A 199 30.42 29.99 7.62
C ALA A 199 30.74 31.43 7.15
N SER A 200 29.74 32.30 6.97
CA SER A 200 30.00 33.74 6.77
C SER A 200 30.59 34.40 8.02
N ASP A 201 30.14 34.03 9.23
CA ASP A 201 30.61 34.62 10.48
C ASP A 201 32.05 34.20 10.85
N PHE A 202 32.46 32.98 10.47
CA PHE A 202 33.81 32.45 10.71
C PHE A 202 34.83 32.79 9.61
N ASN A 203 34.56 33.76 8.72
CA ASN A 203 35.43 34.10 7.58
C ASN A 203 35.79 32.89 6.67
N VAL A 204 34.94 31.86 6.63
CA VAL A 204 35.16 30.69 5.75
C VAL A 204 35.18 31.11 4.28
N LEU A 205 34.44 32.16 3.95
CA LEU A 205 34.42 32.80 2.63
C LEU A 205 35.73 33.55 2.29
N ASP A 206 36.59 33.83 3.27
CA ASP A 206 37.89 34.45 3.09
C ASP A 206 39.08 33.47 3.10
N LEU A 207 38.84 32.19 3.43
CA LEU A 207 39.87 31.16 3.39
C LEU A 207 40.56 31.06 2.01
N PRO A 208 41.84 30.68 1.96
CA PRO A 208 42.50 30.36 0.69
C PRO A 208 41.78 29.20 -0.03
N GLY A 209 41.83 29.20 -1.37
CA GLY A 209 41.06 28.29 -2.22
C GLY A 209 41.10 26.81 -1.82
N PRO A 210 42.28 26.21 -1.52
CA PRO A 210 42.38 24.81 -1.10
C PRO A 210 41.69 24.51 0.23
N GLU A 211 41.76 25.41 1.20
CA GLU A 211 41.11 25.25 2.51
C GLU A 211 39.60 25.37 2.40
N PHE A 212 39.11 26.31 1.59
CA PHE A 212 37.69 26.38 1.27
C PHE A 212 37.22 25.09 0.58
N LEU A 213 38.01 24.54 -0.34
CA LEU A 213 37.66 23.31 -1.03
C LEU A 213 37.63 22.10 -0.09
N ALA A 214 38.59 22.02 0.84
CA ALA A 214 38.63 21.01 1.89
C ALA A 214 37.40 21.07 2.82
N PHE A 215 36.75 22.24 2.95
CA PHE A 215 35.46 22.40 3.62
C PHE A 215 34.25 22.09 2.70
N TYR A 216 34.28 22.58 1.46
CA TYR A 216 33.15 22.53 0.53
C TYR A 216 32.84 21.11 0.03
N VAL A 217 33.86 20.29 -0.21
CA VAL A 217 33.66 18.90 -0.66
C VAL A 217 32.95 18.05 0.41
N PRO A 218 33.39 18.03 1.68
CA PRO A 218 32.63 17.38 2.76
C PRO A 218 31.21 17.92 2.93
N LEU A 219 31.00 19.24 2.79
CA LEU A 219 29.67 19.84 2.84
C LEU A 219 28.74 19.27 1.75
N CYS A 220 29.24 19.15 0.51
CA CYS A 220 28.48 18.55 -0.59
C CYS A 220 28.11 17.08 -0.31
N ILE A 221 29.06 16.29 0.19
CA ILE A 221 28.82 14.88 0.54
C ILE A 221 27.81 14.77 1.69
N ALA A 222 27.98 15.57 2.74
CA ALA A 222 27.08 15.61 3.88
C ALA A 222 25.65 16.00 3.47
N ALA A 223 25.50 16.95 2.54
CA ALA A 223 24.20 17.35 2.00
C ALA A 223 23.51 16.19 1.24
N LEU A 224 24.24 15.45 0.40
CA LEU A 224 23.68 14.28 -0.30
C LEU A 224 23.29 13.16 0.68
N LEU A 225 24.14 12.88 1.66
CA LEU A 225 23.88 11.87 2.70
C LEU A 225 22.68 12.27 3.57
N LEU A 226 22.54 13.55 3.89
CA LEU A 226 21.41 14.09 4.63
C LEU A 226 20.09 13.91 3.86
N ILE A 227 20.08 14.25 2.56
CA ILE A 227 18.92 14.04 1.68
C ILE A 227 18.55 12.55 1.62
N ALA A 228 19.52 11.67 1.37
CA ALA A 228 19.29 10.23 1.30
C ALA A 228 18.83 9.64 2.65
N GLY A 229 19.44 10.07 3.75
CA GLY A 229 19.13 9.63 5.10
C GLY A 229 17.74 10.07 5.55
N LEU A 230 17.38 11.34 5.32
CA LEU A 230 16.03 11.84 5.61
C LEU A 230 14.98 11.11 4.79
N GLN A 231 15.26 10.83 3.51
CA GLN A 231 14.35 10.06 2.69
C GLN A 231 14.21 8.61 3.15
N TRP A 232 15.31 7.97 3.57
CA TRP A 232 15.27 6.61 4.12
C TRP A 232 14.49 6.53 5.44
N ILE A 233 14.69 7.52 6.33
CA ILE A 233 13.90 7.70 7.55
C ILE A 233 12.43 7.88 7.18
N GLU A 234 12.13 8.81 6.27
CA GLU A 234 10.76 9.11 5.89
C GLU A 234 10.08 7.92 5.21
N TYR A 235 10.77 7.19 4.35
CA TYR A 235 10.31 5.95 3.71
C TYR A 235 9.99 4.86 4.73
N ARG A 236 10.82 4.70 5.78
CA ARG A 236 10.60 3.70 6.84
C ARG A 236 9.54 4.11 7.85
N TYR A 237 9.45 5.40 8.17
CA TYR A 237 8.58 5.90 9.22
C TYR A 237 7.25 6.43 8.69
N ARG A 238 7.11 6.83 7.43
CA ARG A 238 5.80 7.01 6.80
C ARG A 238 5.31 5.62 6.40
N ALA A 239 4.46 5.06 7.26
CA ALA A 239 3.72 3.85 6.95
C ALA A 239 2.50 4.24 6.11
N TRP A 240 2.78 4.87 4.97
CA TRP A 240 1.79 5.06 3.93
C TRP A 240 1.47 3.66 3.38
N GLY A 241 0.19 3.31 3.36
CA GLY A 241 -0.27 1.97 2.98
C GLY A 241 -0.35 0.94 4.10
N THR A 242 -0.05 1.26 5.38
CA THR A 242 -0.27 0.29 6.49
C THR A 242 -1.66 0.37 7.13
N ARG A 243 -2.64 0.92 6.41
CA ARG A 243 -4.07 0.80 6.76
C ARG A 243 -4.86 0.29 5.57
N ALA A 244 -4.98 -1.03 5.55
CA ALA A 244 -6.26 -1.70 5.64
C ALA A 244 -5.97 -3.05 6.31
N ARG A 245 -6.16 -3.12 7.64
CA ARG A 245 -6.49 -4.39 8.31
C ARG A 245 -8.01 -4.50 8.41
N GLU A 246 -8.69 -3.98 7.41
CA GLU A 246 -10.02 -4.38 7.03
C GLU A 246 -9.75 -5.33 5.87
N SER A 247 -10.00 -6.63 6.10
CA SER A 247 -10.13 -7.71 5.11
C SER A 247 -9.30 -7.52 3.83
N SER A 248 -8.20 -8.27 3.68
CA SER A 248 -7.38 -8.38 2.45
C SER A 248 -8.14 -7.89 1.21
N PRO A 249 -7.88 -6.67 0.70
CA PRO A 249 -8.33 -6.38 -0.65
C PRO A 249 -7.45 -7.27 -1.52
N ASP A 250 -7.99 -8.41 -1.96
CA ASP A 250 -7.25 -9.45 -2.68
C ASP A 250 -6.32 -8.79 -3.70
N LEU A 251 -5.02 -8.78 -3.36
CA LEU A 251 -3.99 -8.32 -4.28
C LEU A 251 -4.06 -9.31 -5.44
N SER A 252 -4.36 -8.85 -6.65
CA SER A 252 -4.38 -9.76 -7.80
C SER A 252 -2.94 -10.13 -8.18
N ALA A 253 -2.75 -11.28 -8.84
CA ALA A 253 -1.42 -11.67 -9.31
C ALA A 253 -0.80 -10.61 -10.25
N GLU A 254 -1.62 -9.90 -11.02
CA GLU A 254 -1.18 -8.78 -11.87
C GLU A 254 -0.73 -7.56 -11.06
N GLU A 255 -1.48 -7.18 -10.03
CA GLU A 255 -1.12 -6.06 -9.14
C GLU A 255 0.18 -6.38 -8.39
N ALA A 256 0.34 -7.62 -7.92
CA ALA A 256 1.58 -8.11 -7.32
C ALA A 256 2.75 -8.06 -8.31
N ALA A 257 2.52 -8.48 -9.56
CA ALA A 257 3.51 -8.44 -10.63
C ALA A 257 3.94 -7.00 -10.94
N TYR A 258 2.98 -6.07 -10.98
CA TYR A 258 3.24 -4.65 -11.17
C TYR A 258 4.09 -4.07 -10.03
N LEU A 259 3.74 -4.37 -8.77
CA LEU A 259 4.53 -3.90 -7.63
C LEU A 259 5.95 -4.49 -7.63
N ALA A 260 6.12 -5.75 -8.04
CA ALA A 260 7.43 -6.42 -8.01
C ALA A 260 8.34 -6.10 -9.20
N GLY A 261 7.80 -5.68 -10.36
CA GLY A 261 8.59 -5.50 -11.58
C GLY A 261 8.02 -4.56 -12.63
N GLY A 262 7.04 -3.72 -12.28
CA GLY A 262 6.41 -2.74 -13.16
C GLY A 262 5.57 -3.34 -14.28
N GLY A 263 5.24 -2.52 -15.29
CA GLY A 263 4.38 -2.91 -16.42
C GLY A 263 4.87 -4.14 -17.20
N SER A 264 6.19 -4.34 -17.31
CA SER A 264 6.77 -5.50 -17.99
C SER A 264 6.41 -6.83 -17.31
N ARG A 265 6.51 -6.88 -15.98
CA ARG A 265 6.18 -8.10 -15.22
C ARG A 265 4.67 -8.31 -15.14
N MET A 266 3.90 -7.24 -15.03
CA MET A 266 2.43 -7.28 -15.13
C MET A 266 1.99 -7.91 -16.46
N ALA A 267 2.57 -7.48 -17.59
CA ALA A 267 2.23 -8.01 -18.91
C ALA A 267 2.59 -9.50 -19.06
N GLN A 268 3.66 -9.97 -18.42
CA GLN A 268 4.03 -11.39 -18.39
C GLN A 268 2.96 -12.23 -17.65
N VAL A 269 2.49 -11.75 -16.50
CA VAL A 269 1.46 -12.46 -15.70
C VAL A 269 0.11 -12.41 -16.39
N ALA A 270 -0.26 -11.28 -17.01
CA ALA A 270 -1.48 -11.18 -17.82
C ALA A 270 -1.44 -12.15 -19.02
N THR A 271 -0.29 -12.27 -19.69
CA THR A 271 -0.10 -13.26 -20.76
C THR A 271 -0.29 -14.69 -20.24
N LEU A 272 0.31 -15.03 -19.10
CA LEU A 272 0.14 -16.35 -18.49
C LEU A 272 -1.31 -16.63 -18.09
N SER A 273 -2.03 -15.64 -17.57
CA SER A 273 -3.45 -15.77 -17.22
C SER A 273 -4.30 -16.07 -18.46
N LEU A 274 -4.02 -15.40 -19.58
CA LEU A 274 -4.71 -15.62 -20.86
C LEU A 274 -4.39 -16.98 -21.48
N VAL A 275 -3.13 -17.42 -21.39
CA VAL A 275 -2.71 -18.75 -21.84
C VAL A 275 -3.36 -19.84 -20.99
N HIS A 276 -3.37 -19.66 -19.67
CA HIS A 276 -3.99 -20.63 -18.76
C HIS A 276 -5.50 -20.76 -18.99
N GLY A 277 -6.19 -19.64 -19.25
CA GLY A 277 -7.60 -19.67 -19.65
C GLY A 277 -7.85 -20.30 -21.02
N GLY A 278 -6.83 -20.47 -21.87
CA GLY A 278 -7.01 -20.93 -23.26
C GLY A 278 -7.55 -19.85 -24.20
N ALA A 279 -7.50 -18.58 -23.77
CA ALA A 279 -7.91 -17.44 -24.58
C ALA A 279 -6.87 -17.07 -25.65
N ILE A 280 -5.59 -17.41 -25.41
CA ILE A 280 -4.49 -17.23 -26.36
C ILE A 280 -3.55 -18.44 -26.34
N GLU A 281 -2.87 -18.68 -27.46
CA GLU A 281 -1.83 -19.70 -27.60
C GLU A 281 -0.49 -19.04 -27.97
N LEU A 282 0.60 -19.44 -27.30
CA LEU A 282 1.95 -18.97 -27.59
C LEU A 282 2.64 -19.97 -28.53
N VAL A 283 2.97 -19.52 -29.74
CA VAL A 283 3.57 -20.37 -30.77
C VAL A 283 4.96 -19.86 -31.11
N HIS A 284 5.94 -20.75 -31.07
CA HIS A 284 7.29 -20.46 -31.54
C HIS A 284 7.38 -20.64 -33.06
N GLN A 285 7.77 -19.58 -33.78
CA GLN A 285 8.00 -19.61 -35.23
C GLN A 285 9.45 -19.21 -35.55
N ALA A 286 9.90 -19.43 -36.80
CA ALA A 286 11.26 -19.09 -37.24
C ALA A 286 11.64 -17.61 -37.03
N ASN A 287 10.64 -16.71 -36.99
CA ASN A 287 10.82 -15.26 -36.79
C ASN A 287 10.59 -14.83 -35.32
N GLY A 288 10.56 -15.77 -34.38
CA GLY A 288 10.34 -15.53 -32.94
C GLY A 288 8.96 -15.96 -32.44
N TRP A 289 8.63 -15.55 -31.22
CA TRP A 289 7.38 -15.91 -30.54
C TRP A 289 6.19 -15.10 -31.03
N ARG A 290 5.09 -15.78 -31.34
CA ARG A 290 3.81 -15.20 -31.73
C ARG A 290 2.69 -15.62 -30.79
N VAL A 291 1.68 -14.76 -30.71
CA VAL A 291 0.45 -14.97 -29.95
C VAL A 291 -0.68 -15.18 -30.95
N ARG A 292 -1.39 -16.29 -30.82
CA ARG A 292 -2.57 -16.64 -31.63
C ARG A 292 -3.84 -16.57 -30.78
N ILE A 293 -4.95 -16.17 -31.39
CA ILE A 293 -6.27 -16.23 -30.74
C ILE A 293 -6.66 -17.67 -30.37
N GLY A 294 -7.14 -17.85 -29.15
CA GLY A 294 -7.83 -19.05 -28.66
C GLY A 294 -9.33 -18.78 -28.47
N ASP A 295 -9.94 -19.39 -27.46
CA ASP A 295 -11.38 -19.29 -27.21
C ASP A 295 -11.76 -17.94 -26.53
N PRO A 296 -12.66 -17.12 -27.13
CA PRO A 296 -13.10 -15.86 -26.54
C PRO A 296 -13.82 -16.01 -25.19
N GLN A 297 -14.45 -17.15 -24.90
CA GLN A 297 -15.21 -17.34 -23.66
C GLN A 297 -14.32 -17.31 -22.41
N HIS A 298 -13.03 -17.57 -22.58
CA HIS A 298 -12.05 -17.62 -21.50
C HIS A 298 -11.23 -16.33 -21.35
N ALA A 299 -11.55 -15.28 -22.11
CA ALA A 299 -10.83 -14.00 -22.03
C ALA A 299 -11.13 -13.20 -20.76
N GLY A 300 -12.28 -13.42 -20.11
CA GLY A 300 -12.64 -12.78 -18.83
C GLY A 300 -12.43 -11.26 -18.81
N ALA A 301 -11.63 -10.77 -17.85
CA ALA A 301 -11.28 -9.36 -17.67
C ALA A 301 -10.36 -8.76 -18.79
N TYR A 302 -9.97 -9.57 -19.77
CA TYR A 302 -9.12 -9.20 -20.91
C TYR A 302 -9.86 -9.24 -22.25
N GLY A 303 -11.20 -9.20 -22.24
CA GLY A 303 -12.00 -9.23 -23.47
C GLY A 303 -11.60 -8.16 -24.50
N ALA A 304 -11.25 -6.96 -24.04
CA ALA A 304 -10.79 -5.87 -24.92
C ALA A 304 -9.42 -6.17 -25.58
N ASP A 305 -8.49 -6.77 -24.84
CA ASP A 305 -7.16 -7.14 -25.34
C ASP A 305 -7.26 -8.30 -26.35
N TRP A 306 -8.16 -9.25 -26.08
CA TRP A 306 -8.47 -10.35 -27.00
C TRP A 306 -9.11 -9.84 -28.30
N GLU A 307 -10.04 -8.88 -28.20
CA GLU A 307 -10.70 -8.30 -29.36
C GLU A 307 -9.77 -7.43 -30.20
N TRP A 308 -8.78 -6.79 -29.58
CA TRP A 308 -7.68 -6.14 -30.29
C TRP A 308 -6.82 -7.17 -31.06
N LEU A 309 -6.49 -8.30 -30.43
CA LEU A 309 -5.72 -9.37 -31.07
C LEU A 309 -6.47 -9.97 -32.27
N ARG A 310 -7.78 -10.17 -32.16
CA ARG A 310 -8.65 -10.66 -33.25
C ARG A 310 -8.62 -9.75 -34.49
N LYS A 311 -8.46 -8.44 -34.31
CA LYS A 311 -8.40 -7.47 -35.41
C LYS A 311 -7.08 -7.50 -36.18
N GLN A 312 -6.06 -8.19 -35.67
CA GLN A 312 -4.79 -8.35 -36.36
C GLN A 312 -4.90 -9.36 -37.52
N LEU A 313 -4.06 -9.20 -38.55
CA LEU A 313 -4.08 -10.08 -39.73
C LEU A 313 -3.90 -11.54 -39.33
N GLY A 314 -4.92 -12.36 -39.59
CA GLY A 314 -4.92 -13.79 -39.28
C GLY A 314 -5.13 -14.15 -37.81
N GLY A 315 -5.49 -13.18 -36.95
CA GLY A 315 -5.62 -13.44 -35.51
C GLY A 315 -4.30 -13.78 -34.82
N GLU A 316 -3.18 -13.37 -35.41
CA GLU A 316 -1.84 -13.58 -34.89
C GLU A 316 -1.07 -12.25 -34.78
N THR A 317 -0.27 -12.11 -33.74
CA THR A 317 0.67 -10.98 -33.59
C THR A 317 1.99 -11.43 -32.97
N SER A 318 3.01 -10.58 -33.07
CA SER A 318 4.27 -10.84 -32.36
C SER A 318 4.07 -10.70 -30.85
N TYR A 319 4.72 -11.55 -30.05
CA TYR A 319 4.67 -11.44 -28.59
C TYR A 319 5.12 -10.06 -28.10
N HIS A 320 6.08 -9.43 -28.78
CA HIS A 320 6.52 -8.08 -28.46
C HIS A 320 5.40 -7.03 -28.59
N ALA A 321 4.68 -7.04 -29.72
CA ALA A 321 3.57 -6.12 -29.96
C ALA A 321 2.41 -6.38 -28.99
N PHE A 322 2.14 -7.66 -28.68
CA PHE A 322 1.13 -8.03 -27.69
C PHE A 322 1.49 -7.55 -26.29
N ARG A 323 2.76 -7.73 -25.87
CA ARG A 323 3.26 -7.22 -24.58
C ARG A 323 3.19 -5.70 -24.49
N GLN A 324 3.52 -4.99 -25.57
CA GLN A 324 3.38 -3.53 -25.64
C GLN A 324 1.91 -3.09 -25.55
N HIS A 325 0.99 -3.85 -26.13
CA HIS A 325 -0.44 -3.59 -26.00
C HIS A 325 -0.90 -3.79 -24.55
N LEU A 326 -0.54 -4.91 -23.91
CA LEU A 326 -0.86 -5.15 -22.49
C LEU A 326 -0.25 -4.10 -21.56
N ALA A 327 0.90 -3.53 -21.91
CA ALA A 327 1.50 -2.43 -21.16
C ALA A 327 0.60 -1.17 -21.12
N TRP A 328 -0.34 -0.96 -22.05
CA TRP A 328 -1.30 0.14 -21.95
C TRP A 328 -2.25 0.03 -20.74
N ARG A 329 -2.42 -1.18 -20.17
CA ARG A 329 -3.19 -1.38 -18.94
C ARG A 329 -2.44 -0.91 -17.68
N GLU A 330 -1.15 -0.59 -17.80
CA GLU A 330 -0.31 -0.08 -16.71
C GLU A 330 -0.97 1.08 -15.97
N GLY A 331 -1.51 2.06 -16.70
CA GLY A 331 -2.14 3.24 -16.09
C GLY A 331 -3.33 2.89 -15.18
N HIS A 332 -4.14 1.89 -15.54
CA HIS A 332 -5.28 1.46 -14.73
C HIS A 332 -4.83 0.73 -13.45
N CYS A 333 -3.82 -0.15 -13.56
CA CYS A 333 -3.23 -0.86 -12.44
C CYS A 333 -2.53 0.12 -11.48
N GLU A 334 -1.78 1.07 -12.03
CA GLU A 334 -1.09 2.11 -11.28
C GLU A 334 -2.08 2.98 -10.48
N LEU A 335 -3.16 3.44 -11.12
CA LEU A 335 -4.22 4.22 -10.45
C LEU A 335 -4.94 3.41 -9.37
N ALA A 336 -5.17 2.12 -9.57
CA ALA A 336 -5.76 1.24 -8.56
C ALA A 336 -4.83 1.08 -7.34
N LEU A 337 -3.55 0.82 -7.56
CA LEU A 337 -2.53 0.69 -6.51
C LEU A 337 -2.28 1.99 -5.75
N ARG A 338 -2.35 3.13 -6.44
CA ARG A 338 -2.31 4.47 -5.82
C ARG A 338 -3.53 4.70 -4.93
N ARG A 339 -4.74 4.35 -5.38
CA ARG A 339 -5.97 4.42 -4.55
C ARG A 339 -5.90 3.53 -3.31
N LYS A 340 -5.29 2.35 -3.42
CA LYS A 340 -4.99 1.44 -2.30
C LYS A 340 -3.85 1.96 -1.40
N GLY A 341 -3.13 3.01 -1.81
CA GLY A 341 -2.01 3.59 -1.07
C GLY A 341 -0.75 2.71 -1.07
N TRP A 342 -0.61 1.81 -2.05
CA TRP A 342 0.53 0.88 -2.16
C TRP A 342 1.66 1.39 -3.05
N LEU A 343 1.41 2.43 -3.85
CA LEU A 343 2.37 3.06 -4.75
C LEU A 343 2.46 4.58 -4.52
N TRP A 344 3.67 5.13 -4.54
CA TRP A 344 3.93 6.57 -4.57
C TRP A 344 3.94 7.10 -6.00
N ALA A 345 3.25 8.21 -6.26
CA ALA A 345 3.42 8.94 -7.50
C ALA A 345 4.67 9.85 -7.46
N PRO A 346 5.28 10.16 -8.61
CA PRO A 346 6.35 11.15 -8.68
C PRO A 346 5.90 12.50 -8.09
N GLY A 347 6.66 13.03 -7.14
CA GLY A 347 6.39 14.35 -6.54
C GLY A 347 5.27 14.41 -5.51
N GLU A 348 4.70 13.28 -5.06
CA GLU A 348 3.73 13.27 -3.95
C GLU A 348 4.33 13.78 -2.63
N MET A 349 5.65 13.67 -2.46
CA MET A 349 6.37 14.18 -1.30
C MET A 349 6.81 15.64 -1.50
N ARG A 350 5.86 16.53 -1.82
CA ARG A 350 6.13 17.94 -2.14
C ARG A 350 7.04 18.65 -1.11
N ALA A 351 6.81 18.41 0.19
CA ALA A 351 7.63 19.01 1.25
C ALA A 351 9.09 18.50 1.24
N ALA A 352 9.31 17.20 1.06
CA ALA A 352 10.63 16.59 0.98
C ALA A 352 11.38 17.08 -0.27
N TRP A 353 10.68 17.15 -1.41
CA TRP A 353 11.22 17.67 -2.66
C TRP A 353 11.61 19.15 -2.57
N MET A 354 10.75 20.00 -1.97
CA MET A 354 11.05 21.41 -1.74
C MET A 354 12.25 21.60 -0.80
N ALA A 355 12.34 20.80 0.27
CA ALA A 355 13.46 20.88 1.20
C ALA A 355 14.78 20.36 0.59
N ALA A 356 14.75 19.29 -0.21
CA ALA A 356 15.91 18.83 -0.96
C ALA A 356 16.41 19.89 -1.96
N ARG A 357 15.49 20.62 -2.61
CA ARG A 357 15.83 21.78 -3.46
C ARG A 357 16.39 22.94 -2.66
N ALA A 358 15.86 23.23 -1.48
CA ALA A 358 16.40 24.27 -0.61
C ALA A 358 17.84 23.95 -0.18
N ILE A 359 18.14 22.70 0.21
CA ILE A 359 19.49 22.24 0.55
C ILE A 359 20.44 22.39 -0.66
N LEU A 360 20.00 22.00 -1.86
CA LEU A 360 20.76 22.19 -3.10
C LEU A 360 21.11 23.67 -3.33
N LEU A 361 20.12 24.56 -3.23
CA LEU A 361 20.30 25.99 -3.46
C LEU A 361 21.23 26.62 -2.42
N LEU A 362 21.16 26.20 -1.16
CA LEU A 362 22.05 26.70 -0.10
C LEU A 362 23.51 26.30 -0.34
N VAL A 363 23.76 25.03 -0.68
CA VAL A 363 25.12 24.53 -0.95
C VAL A 363 25.69 25.19 -2.21
N LEU A 364 24.93 25.24 -3.30
CA LEU A 364 25.36 25.92 -4.52
C LEU A 364 25.53 27.43 -4.32
N GLY A 365 24.68 28.06 -3.51
CA GLY A 365 24.78 29.47 -3.15
C GLY A 365 26.09 29.80 -2.44
N ALA A 366 26.51 28.98 -1.47
CA ALA A 366 27.81 29.14 -0.81
C ALA A 366 28.98 29.02 -1.81
N GLY A 367 28.91 28.06 -2.73
CA GLY A 367 29.88 27.93 -3.82
C GLY A 367 29.89 29.14 -4.76
N ALA A 368 28.73 29.66 -5.13
CA ALA A 368 28.58 30.82 -6.00
C ALA A 368 29.13 32.11 -5.39
N VAL A 369 28.92 32.34 -4.09
CA VAL A 369 29.51 33.48 -3.37
C VAL A 369 31.04 33.39 -3.40
N LYS A 370 31.62 32.20 -3.13
CA LYS A 370 33.07 32.01 -3.19
C LYS A 370 33.62 32.19 -4.61
N LEU A 371 32.90 31.69 -5.61
CA LEU A 371 33.22 31.87 -7.02
C LEU A 371 33.31 33.36 -7.39
N ALA A 372 32.31 34.16 -6.98
CA ALA A 372 32.30 35.60 -7.21
C ALA A 372 33.50 36.32 -6.53
N ILE A 373 33.81 35.95 -5.29
CA ILE A 373 34.99 36.46 -4.57
C ILE A 373 36.28 36.07 -5.31
N GLY A 374 36.41 34.81 -5.74
CA GLY A 374 37.58 34.33 -6.47
C GLY A 374 37.81 35.06 -7.80
N LEU A 375 36.73 35.31 -8.55
CA LEU A 375 36.76 36.10 -9.79
C LEU A 375 37.16 37.55 -9.52
N SER A 376 36.58 38.19 -8.49
CA SER A 376 36.92 39.57 -8.12
C SER A 376 38.39 39.75 -7.69
N ARG A 377 39.01 38.69 -7.15
CA ARG A 377 40.41 38.66 -6.71
C ARG A 377 41.37 38.16 -7.79
N GLY A 378 40.89 37.89 -9.02
CA GLY A 378 41.72 37.40 -10.13
C GLY A 378 42.35 36.02 -9.90
N ARG A 379 41.74 35.18 -9.05
CA ARG A 379 42.26 33.84 -8.71
C ARG A 379 41.63 32.76 -9.60
N PRO A 380 42.33 31.63 -9.86
CA PRO A 380 41.76 30.54 -10.64
C PRO A 380 40.60 29.87 -9.89
N VAL A 381 39.43 29.79 -10.54
CA VAL A 381 38.18 29.23 -9.95
C VAL A 381 37.67 27.97 -10.65
N LEU A 382 38.38 27.48 -11.67
CA LEU A 382 37.96 26.35 -12.51
C LEU A 382 37.65 25.08 -11.70
N LEU A 383 38.49 24.78 -10.70
CA LEU A 383 38.32 23.60 -9.87
C LEU A 383 37.00 23.66 -9.07
N LEU A 384 36.66 24.82 -8.51
CA LEU A 384 35.39 25.03 -7.79
C LEU A 384 34.18 24.81 -8.72
N MET A 385 34.25 25.32 -9.95
CA MET A 385 33.21 25.11 -10.96
C MET A 385 32.99 23.63 -11.28
N ILE A 386 34.06 22.86 -11.41
CA ILE A 386 33.99 21.40 -11.63
C ILE A 386 33.29 20.70 -10.47
N PHE A 387 33.64 21.03 -9.22
CA PHE A 387 33.00 20.44 -8.04
C PHE A 387 31.52 20.83 -7.91
N MET A 388 31.16 22.07 -8.24
CA MET A 388 29.76 22.51 -8.28
C MET A 388 28.95 21.74 -9.33
N ALA A 389 29.50 21.56 -10.53
CA ALA A 389 28.86 20.78 -11.59
C ALA A 389 28.73 19.29 -11.22
N ALA A 390 29.79 18.70 -10.65
CA ALA A 390 29.78 17.32 -10.16
C ALA A 390 28.73 17.11 -9.06
N PHE A 391 28.61 18.04 -8.12
CA PHE A 391 27.58 18.00 -7.07
C PHE A 391 26.17 18.08 -7.67
N MET A 392 25.94 18.96 -8.64
CA MET A 392 24.64 19.06 -9.32
C MET A 392 24.27 17.76 -10.05
N ALA A 393 25.22 17.17 -10.79
CA ALA A 393 25.01 15.88 -11.45
C ALA A 393 24.72 14.75 -10.43
N ALA A 394 25.50 14.70 -9.34
CA ALA A 394 25.28 13.74 -8.27
C ALA A 394 23.93 13.92 -7.58
N TYR A 395 23.51 15.17 -7.33
CA TYR A 395 22.19 15.49 -6.78
C TYR A 395 21.06 14.96 -7.67
N HIS A 396 21.11 15.23 -8.98
CA HIS A 396 20.09 14.75 -9.92
C HIS A 396 20.07 13.22 -9.99
N PHE A 397 21.24 12.58 -10.00
CA PHE A 397 21.36 11.13 -10.00
C PHE A 397 20.79 10.48 -8.74
N VAL A 398 21.07 11.06 -7.56
CA VAL A 398 20.55 10.58 -6.27
C VAL A 398 19.04 10.81 -6.20
N VAL A 399 18.57 12.05 -6.39
CA VAL A 399 17.16 12.42 -6.26
C VAL A 399 16.29 11.68 -7.30
N GLY A 400 16.78 11.50 -8.52
CA GLY A 400 16.09 10.74 -9.56
C GLY A 400 15.87 9.26 -9.21
N ARG A 401 16.66 8.69 -8.29
CA ARG A 401 16.49 7.31 -7.79
C ARG A 401 15.73 7.21 -6.48
N LEU A 402 15.42 8.32 -5.82
CA LEU A 402 14.71 8.31 -4.55
C LEU A 402 13.19 8.18 -4.77
N PRO A 403 12.55 7.11 -4.25
CA PRO A 403 11.11 6.88 -4.40
C PRO A 403 10.28 8.01 -3.78
N GLY A 404 9.24 8.49 -4.46
CA GLY A 404 8.35 9.56 -3.99
C GLY A 404 8.86 10.99 -4.17
N ILE A 405 10.15 11.17 -4.49
CA ILE A 405 10.76 12.46 -4.84
C ILE A 405 10.99 12.53 -6.36
N GLY A 406 11.85 11.67 -6.90
CA GLY A 406 12.24 11.68 -8.32
C GLY A 406 11.65 10.55 -9.15
N CYS A 407 11.41 9.40 -8.54
CA CYS A 407 10.75 8.26 -9.18
C CYS A 407 9.50 7.84 -8.42
N GLY A 408 8.50 7.31 -9.13
CA GLY A 408 7.43 6.53 -8.51
C GLY A 408 8.02 5.26 -7.88
N GLY A 409 7.38 4.72 -6.85
CA GLY A 409 7.89 3.51 -6.21
C GLY A 409 6.95 2.88 -5.19
N VAL A 410 7.24 1.62 -4.86
CA VAL A 410 6.45 0.83 -3.93
C VAL A 410 6.58 1.41 -2.51
N THR A 411 5.44 1.65 -1.89
CA THR A 411 5.37 2.11 -0.49
C THR A 411 5.78 1.00 0.47
N HIS A 412 6.12 1.34 1.72
CA HIS A 412 6.37 0.33 2.74
C HIS A 412 5.14 -0.57 2.98
N GLY A 413 3.91 -0.06 2.81
CA GLY A 413 2.69 -0.86 2.88
C GLY A 413 2.58 -1.88 1.74
N GLY A 414 2.84 -1.45 0.50
CA GLY A 414 2.87 -2.34 -0.66
C GLY A 414 3.97 -3.40 -0.57
N GLN A 415 5.15 -3.03 -0.06
CA GLN A 415 6.23 -3.99 0.17
C GLN A 415 5.86 -5.02 1.25
N ALA A 416 5.22 -4.59 2.33
CA ALA A 416 4.76 -5.50 3.38
C ALA A 416 3.66 -6.46 2.88
N ALA A 417 2.77 -6.00 1.99
CA ALA A 417 1.75 -6.83 1.36
C ALA A 417 2.37 -7.89 0.41
N LEU A 418 3.36 -7.48 -0.40
CA LEU A 418 4.15 -8.41 -1.23
C LEU A 418 4.85 -9.47 -0.38
N ASP A 419 5.48 -9.06 0.73
CA ASP A 419 6.21 -9.97 1.61
C ASP A 419 5.25 -10.93 2.35
N ALA A 420 4.05 -10.48 2.73
CA ALA A 420 3.02 -11.34 3.32
C ALA A 420 2.60 -12.46 2.35
N HIS A 421 2.25 -12.11 1.11
CA HIS A 421 1.87 -13.11 0.10
C HIS A 421 3.03 -14.01 -0.33
N ARG A 422 4.27 -13.50 -0.32
CA ARG A 422 5.46 -14.33 -0.56
C ARG A 422 5.62 -15.42 0.49
N ASN A 423 5.36 -15.11 1.76
CA ASN A 423 5.46 -16.06 2.86
C ASN A 423 4.29 -17.05 2.88
N GLU A 424 3.06 -16.58 2.61
CA GLU A 424 1.86 -17.44 2.59
C GLU A 424 1.90 -18.47 1.46
N ARG A 425 2.40 -18.08 0.26
CA ARG A 425 2.42 -18.95 -0.92
C ARG A 425 3.77 -19.62 -1.17
N GLN A 426 4.65 -19.62 -0.17
CA GLN A 426 5.95 -20.27 -0.27
C GLN A 426 5.78 -21.79 -0.38
N GLY A 427 5.96 -22.35 -1.58
CA GLY A 427 5.85 -23.78 -1.84
C GLY A 427 4.60 -24.22 -2.61
N ASP A 428 3.66 -23.31 -2.88
CA ASP A 428 2.50 -23.59 -3.73
C ASP A 428 2.86 -23.48 -5.22
N ARG A 429 3.53 -24.52 -5.74
CA ARG A 429 3.90 -24.65 -7.17
C ARG A 429 3.08 -25.70 -7.92
N ALA A 430 2.15 -26.34 -7.23
CA ALA A 430 1.36 -27.44 -7.79
C ALA A 430 0.10 -26.95 -8.50
N THR A 431 -0.44 -25.79 -8.11
CA THR A 431 -1.63 -25.20 -8.70
C THR A 431 -1.27 -24.19 -9.81
N PRO A 432 -2.08 -24.07 -10.88
CA PRO A 432 -1.92 -23.03 -11.89
C PRO A 432 -1.89 -21.61 -11.28
N ASP A 433 -2.77 -21.35 -10.31
CA ASP A 433 -2.77 -20.08 -9.58
C ASP A 433 -1.45 -19.86 -8.81
N GLY A 434 -0.91 -20.89 -8.16
CA GLY A 434 0.40 -20.83 -7.50
C GLY A 434 1.55 -20.50 -8.46
N LEU A 435 1.49 -20.97 -9.70
CA LEU A 435 2.46 -20.63 -10.74
C LEU A 435 2.31 -19.18 -11.23
N LEU A 436 1.08 -18.64 -11.36
CA LEU A 436 0.86 -17.22 -11.69
C LEU A 436 1.47 -16.32 -10.61
N TRP A 437 1.24 -16.66 -9.34
CA TRP A 437 1.81 -15.94 -8.21
C TRP A 437 3.33 -16.08 -8.13
N THR A 438 3.87 -17.23 -8.48
CA THR A 438 5.32 -17.43 -8.58
C THR A 438 5.93 -16.52 -9.65
N ALA A 439 5.29 -16.42 -10.82
CA ALA A 439 5.70 -15.51 -11.88
C ALA A 439 5.57 -14.03 -11.46
N ALA A 440 4.50 -13.67 -10.74
CA ALA A 440 4.28 -12.32 -10.23
C ALA A 440 5.38 -11.90 -9.23
N LEU A 441 5.67 -12.74 -8.24
CA LEU A 441 6.56 -12.39 -7.13
C LEU A 441 8.05 -12.55 -7.48
N PHE A 442 8.39 -13.52 -8.33
CA PHE A 442 9.79 -13.88 -8.61
C PHE A 442 10.18 -13.70 -10.08
N GLY A 443 9.23 -13.43 -10.98
CA GLY A 443 9.45 -13.28 -12.41
C GLY A 443 9.35 -14.61 -13.18
N ALA A 444 9.28 -14.51 -14.51
CA ALA A 444 9.10 -15.68 -15.38
C ALA A 444 10.21 -16.75 -15.27
N GLY A 445 11.43 -16.38 -14.84
CA GLY A 445 12.52 -17.33 -14.60
C GLY A 445 12.26 -18.31 -13.44
N ALA A 446 11.39 -17.95 -12.49
CA ALA A 446 11.01 -18.82 -11.38
C ALA A 446 10.06 -19.96 -11.78
N LEU A 447 9.58 -19.95 -13.03
CA LEU A 447 8.77 -21.02 -13.63
C LEU A 447 9.62 -22.17 -14.20
N ALA A 448 10.95 -22.06 -14.16
CA ALA A 448 11.85 -23.11 -14.61
C ALA A 448 11.59 -24.42 -13.84
N GLY A 449 11.40 -25.53 -14.58
CA GLY A 449 11.08 -26.84 -14.00
C GLY A 449 9.60 -27.06 -13.67
N THR A 450 8.70 -26.19 -14.12
CA THR A 450 7.24 -26.35 -13.96
C THR A 450 6.57 -26.65 -15.31
N VAL A 451 5.26 -26.95 -15.29
CA VAL A 451 4.45 -27.14 -16.51
C VAL A 451 4.44 -25.93 -17.45
N TRP A 452 4.84 -24.74 -16.98
CA TRP A 452 4.94 -23.53 -17.81
C TRP A 452 6.35 -23.18 -18.24
N ALA A 453 7.31 -24.10 -18.07
CA ALA A 453 8.67 -23.92 -18.55
C ALA A 453 8.73 -23.70 -20.07
N GLU A 454 7.79 -24.26 -20.85
CA GLU A 454 7.68 -24.05 -22.30
C GLU A 454 7.37 -22.58 -22.66
N HIS A 455 6.59 -21.89 -21.83
CA HIS A 455 6.21 -20.49 -22.00
C HIS A 455 7.32 -19.51 -21.55
N MET A 456 8.29 -19.96 -20.75
CA MET A 456 9.39 -19.15 -20.24
C MET A 456 10.23 -18.53 -21.37
N GLY A 457 10.47 -19.28 -22.44
CA GLY A 457 11.24 -18.83 -23.60
C GLY A 457 10.59 -17.63 -24.30
N ALA A 458 9.25 -17.57 -24.32
CA ALA A 458 8.50 -16.43 -24.84
C ALA A 458 8.60 -15.22 -23.91
N LEU A 459 8.34 -15.43 -22.61
CA LEU A 459 8.24 -14.37 -21.61
C LEU A 459 9.57 -13.63 -21.37
N MET A 460 10.69 -14.35 -21.52
CA MET A 460 12.06 -13.83 -21.33
C MET A 460 12.74 -13.40 -22.64
N ALA A 461 12.06 -13.49 -23.79
CA ALA A 461 12.64 -13.14 -25.07
C ALA A 461 13.00 -11.64 -25.11
N PRO A 462 14.26 -11.28 -25.45
CA PRO A 462 14.64 -9.89 -25.64
C PRO A 462 13.85 -9.28 -26.81
N PRO A 463 13.65 -7.94 -26.83
CA PRO A 463 13.01 -7.28 -27.95
C PRO A 463 13.78 -7.61 -29.25
N PRO A 464 13.08 -7.80 -30.39
CA PRO A 464 13.75 -8.04 -31.65
C PRO A 464 14.66 -6.84 -31.94
N VAL A 465 15.96 -7.09 -32.06
CA VAL A 465 16.92 -6.10 -32.55
C VAL A 465 16.51 -5.76 -33.98
N VAL A 466 15.92 -4.59 -34.17
CA VAL A 466 15.71 -4.03 -35.50
C VAL A 466 17.10 -3.80 -36.05
N ALA A 467 17.55 -4.66 -36.97
CA ALA A 467 18.77 -4.43 -37.72
C ALA A 467 18.56 -3.10 -38.46
N ALA A 468 19.17 -2.03 -37.94
CA ALA A 468 19.16 -0.73 -38.57
C ALA A 468 19.75 -0.89 -39.97
N LYS A 469 18.89 -0.87 -41.00
CA LYS A 469 19.33 -0.70 -42.38
C LYS A 469 19.97 0.68 -42.46
N THR A 470 21.29 0.70 -42.51
CA THR A 470 22.08 1.87 -42.87
C THR A 470 21.79 2.23 -44.32
N GLY A 471 21.32 3.46 -44.56
CA GLY A 471 21.40 4.09 -45.88
C GLY A 471 20.24 5.02 -46.24
N GLY A 472 20.51 6.34 -46.23
CA GLY A 472 19.86 7.28 -47.17
C GLY A 472 19.05 8.44 -46.58
N SER A 473 19.76 9.44 -46.04
CA SER A 473 19.48 10.90 -46.00
C SER A 473 18.06 11.47 -46.25
N SER A 474 17.62 12.32 -45.29
CA SER A 474 17.45 13.79 -45.40
C SER A 474 16.09 14.34 -44.91
N GLY A 475 16.16 15.32 -44.01
CA GLY A 475 15.19 16.44 -43.98
C GLY A 475 14.18 16.53 -42.83
N SER A 476 14.43 17.51 -41.96
CA SER A 476 13.50 18.29 -41.10
C SER A 476 12.72 17.62 -39.95
N SER A 477 13.22 17.92 -38.74
CA SER A 477 12.54 18.58 -37.62
C SER A 477 11.02 18.41 -37.45
N ASP A 478 10.60 17.76 -36.37
CA ASP A 478 10.00 18.49 -35.25
C ASP A 478 10.07 17.66 -33.95
N SER A 479 10.42 18.38 -32.90
CA SER A 479 10.49 17.95 -31.51
C SER A 479 9.08 17.90 -30.91
N ASP A 480 8.75 16.83 -30.18
CA ASP A 480 8.35 16.96 -28.78
C ASP A 480 8.40 15.63 -27.99
N ALA A 481 9.15 15.74 -26.88
CA ALA A 481 9.23 14.95 -25.65
C ALA A 481 8.90 13.44 -25.67
N GLY A 482 9.96 12.63 -25.64
CA GLY A 482 9.93 11.25 -25.14
C GLY A 482 10.28 11.19 -23.66
N ASP A 483 9.48 10.43 -22.90
CA ASP A 483 9.85 9.94 -21.58
C ASP A 483 10.54 8.57 -21.73
N ASN A 484 11.85 8.57 -21.46
CA ASN A 484 12.71 7.39 -21.50
C ASN A 484 12.59 6.63 -20.16
N SER A 485 11.80 5.56 -20.13
CA SER A 485 11.82 4.57 -19.04
C SER A 485 12.91 3.52 -19.31
N SER A 486 14.17 3.86 -19.04
CA SER A 486 15.26 2.90 -19.01
C SER A 486 15.25 2.13 -17.68
N SER A 487 14.57 0.99 -17.64
CA SER A 487 14.62 0.05 -16.52
C SER A 487 15.95 -0.72 -16.54
N SER A 488 16.92 -0.25 -15.76
CA SER A 488 18.16 -0.99 -15.49
C SER A 488 17.91 -2.05 -14.42
N SER A 489 17.95 -3.32 -14.82
CA SER A 489 17.91 -4.49 -13.94
C SER A 489 19.15 -4.53 -13.04
N CYS A 490 18.97 -4.47 -11.71
CA CYS A 490 20.01 -4.82 -10.74
C CYS A 490 19.55 -6.02 -9.91
N GLY A 491 20.03 -7.21 -10.29
CA GLY A 491 19.97 -8.41 -9.46
C GLY A 491 21.13 -8.39 -8.48
N ALA A 492 20.84 -8.35 -7.18
CA ALA A 492 21.80 -8.62 -6.13
C ALA A 492 21.54 -10.04 -5.60
N SER A 493 22.25 -11.01 -6.15
CA SER A 493 22.41 -12.36 -5.60
C SER A 493 23.75 -12.43 -4.88
N SER A 494 23.73 -12.32 -3.56
CA SER A 494 24.91 -12.56 -2.71
C SER A 494 24.98 -14.05 -2.35
N ALA A 495 25.79 -14.80 -3.10
CA ALA A 495 26.34 -16.08 -2.69
C ALA A 495 27.80 -15.84 -2.29
N CYS A 496 28.12 -15.97 -1.00
CA CYS A 496 29.50 -15.99 -0.52
C CYS A 496 29.81 -17.39 0.01
N SER A 497 30.48 -18.17 -0.84
CA SER A 497 31.25 -19.34 -0.44
C SER A 497 32.59 -18.83 0.13
N SER A 498 32.90 -19.16 1.38
CA SER A 498 34.21 -18.89 1.96
C SER A 498 34.90 -20.22 2.28
N SER A 499 35.67 -20.71 1.31
CA SER A 499 36.75 -21.66 1.52
C SER A 499 37.97 -20.91 2.06
N SER A 500 38.39 -21.22 3.29
CA SER A 500 39.66 -20.73 3.85
C SER A 500 40.52 -21.93 4.22
N SER A 501 41.48 -22.24 3.35
CA SER A 501 42.62 -23.09 3.66
C SER A 501 43.66 -22.27 4.42
N CYS A 502 44.03 -22.69 5.62
CA CYS A 502 45.20 -22.18 6.32
C CYS A 502 46.13 -23.36 6.68
N SER A 503 47.26 -23.40 6.01
CA SER A 503 48.41 -24.27 6.33
C SER A 503 49.50 -23.40 6.92
N SER A 504 49.91 -23.67 8.17
CA SER A 504 51.29 -23.45 8.63
C SER A 504 51.53 -24.14 9.99
N SER A 505 52.27 -25.25 9.93
CA SER A 505 53.43 -25.63 10.78
C SER A 505 53.50 -25.18 12.24
N SER A 506 53.61 -26.13 13.19
CA SER A 506 54.91 -26.64 13.71
C SER A 506 54.79 -27.30 15.11
N CYS A 507 55.60 -28.35 15.33
CA CYS A 507 56.02 -28.96 16.62
C CYS A 507 54.92 -29.65 17.45
N GLY A 508 55.03 -30.87 17.99
CA GLY A 508 56.17 -31.69 18.38
C GLY A 508 55.90 -32.24 19.79
N GLY A 509 55.99 -33.56 19.99
CA GLY A 509 56.26 -34.15 21.31
C GLY A 509 55.08 -34.79 22.08
N CYS A 510 55.15 -36.13 22.14
CA CYS A 510 54.99 -36.99 23.33
C CYS A 510 53.77 -36.82 24.25
N SER A 511 52.98 -37.89 24.42
CA SER A 511 53.13 -38.87 25.52
C SER A 511 51.85 -39.70 25.68
N SER A 512 52.07 -40.99 25.88
CA SER A 512 51.12 -42.03 26.25
C SER A 512 50.43 -41.76 27.59
N SER A 513 49.17 -42.22 27.71
CA SER A 513 48.67 -43.13 28.74
C SER A 513 47.22 -43.49 28.48
#